data_AF-A0A4Z0A5W0-F1
#
_entry.id   AF-A0A4Z0A5W0-F1
#
_cell.length_a   1.000
_cell.length_b   1.000
_cell.length_c   1.000
_cell.angle_alpha   90.00
_cell.angle_beta   90.00
_cell.angle_gamma   90.00
#
_symmetry.space_group_name_H-M   'P 1'
#
loop_
_entity.id
_entity.type
_entity.pdbx_description
1 polymer ?
#
loop_
_entity_poly.entity_id
_entity_poly.type
_entity_poly.pdbx_seq_one_letter_code
_entity_poly.pdbx_strand_id
1 'polypeptide(L)'
;KIKISTVSAKVESGEERKETQDRVEEERRHQTEACIVRIMKDRKHMSHNDLINEVTRQLATRFQPNPLNIKKRVEGLIEREYLERGDDRNSYNYLA
;
A
#
# COMPACT_ATOMS: atom_id res chain seq x y z
N LYS A 1 -44.30 19.62 -14.11
CA LYS A 1 -43.87 18.21 -13.96
C LYS A 1 -42.57 18.05 -14.74
N ILE A 2 -41.41 17.99 -14.08
CA ILE A 2 -40.12 17.79 -14.75
C ILE A 2 -39.73 16.33 -14.53
N LYS A 3 -39.64 15.56 -15.62
CA LYS A 3 -39.21 14.16 -15.59
C LYS A 3 -37.71 14.17 -15.84
N ILE A 4 -36.93 14.05 -14.77
CA ILE A 4 -35.48 13.94 -14.85
C ILE A 4 -35.19 12.54 -15.40
N SER A 5 -34.72 12.48 -16.66
CA SER A 5 -34.14 11.26 -17.22
C SER A 5 -32.86 10.98 -16.43
N THR A 6 -32.91 9.92 -15.63
CA THR A 6 -31.76 9.30 -15.00
C THR A 6 -30.71 9.01 -16.07
N VAL A 7 -29.58 9.69 -15.99
CA VAL A 7 -28.40 9.43 -16.81
C VAL A 7 -28.07 7.96 -16.58
N SER A 8 -28.34 7.13 -17.59
CA SER A 8 -27.99 5.71 -17.55
C SER A 8 -26.48 5.65 -17.37
N ALA A 9 -26.03 5.23 -16.19
CA ALA A 9 -24.64 4.91 -15.95
C ALA A 9 -24.25 3.89 -17.03
N LYS A 10 -23.54 4.34 -18.07
CA LYS A 10 -23.00 3.46 -19.10
C LYS A 10 -22.25 2.37 -18.35
N VAL A 11 -22.74 1.14 -18.46
CA VAL A 11 -22.08 -0.04 -17.92
C VAL A 11 -20.70 -0.05 -18.58
N GLU A 12 -19.66 0.32 -17.84
CA GLU A 12 -18.28 0.27 -18.31
C GLU A 12 -18.03 -1.09 -18.96
N SER A 13 -17.40 -1.07 -20.14
CA SER A 13 -16.98 -2.30 -20.80
C SER A 13 -15.97 -3.05 -19.92
N GLY A 14 -15.85 -4.37 -20.12
CA GLY A 14 -14.96 -5.20 -19.31
C GLY A 14 -13.51 -4.71 -19.29
N GLU A 15 -13.06 -4.08 -20.38
CA GLU A 15 -11.74 -3.48 -20.51
C GLU A 15 -11.59 -2.20 -19.68
N GLU A 16 -12.56 -1.28 -19.73
CA GLU A 16 -12.55 -0.04 -18.93
C GLU A 16 -12.54 -0.33 -17.42
N ARG A 17 -13.28 -1.36 -16.99
CA ARG A 17 -13.27 -1.81 -15.59
C ARG A 17 -11.92 -2.36 -15.16
N LYS A 18 -11.27 -3.14 -16.03
CA LYS A 18 -9.95 -3.71 -15.75
C LYS A 18 -8.90 -2.61 -15.64
N GLU A 19 -8.88 -1.67 -16.58
CA GLU A 19 -7.95 -0.53 -16.53
C GLU A 19 -8.13 0.29 -15.24
N THR A 20 -9.39 0.53 -14.86
CA THR A 20 -9.70 1.24 -13.61
C THR A 20 -9.20 0.48 -12.38
N GLN A 21 -9.37 -0.84 -12.35
CA GLN A 21 -8.85 -1.67 -11.24
C GLN A 21 -7.32 -1.65 -11.17
N ASP A 22 -6.64 -1.79 -12.31
CA ASP A 22 -5.18 -1.80 -12.38
C ASP A 22 -4.59 -0.47 -11.84
N ARG A 23 -5.23 0.66 -12.18
CA ARG A 23 -4.87 1.99 -11.65
C ARG A 23 -5.07 2.09 -10.14
N VAL A 24 -6.20 1.59 -9.62
CA VAL A 24 -6.46 1.57 -8.18
C VAL A 24 -5.44 0.71 -7.44
N GLU A 25 -5.05 -0.43 -8.00
CA GLU A 25 -4.02 -1.28 -7.42
C GLU A 25 -2.66 -0.60 -7.39
N GLU A 26 -2.31 0.13 -8.46
CA GLU A 26 -1.09 0.93 -8.50
C GLU A 26 -1.03 2.00 -7.43
N GLU A 27 -2.11 2.76 -7.27
CA GLU A 27 -2.20 3.76 -6.20
C GLU A 27 -2.06 3.13 -4.82
N ARG A 28 -2.70 1.97 -4.58
CA ARG A 28 -2.55 1.23 -3.31
C ARG A 28 -1.12 0.76 -3.08
N ARG A 29 -0.40 0.33 -4.13
CA ARG A 29 1.03 -0.02 -4.03
C ARG A 29 1.85 1.18 -3.59
N HIS A 30 1.69 2.33 -4.26
CA HIS A 30 2.41 3.56 -3.91
C HIS A 30 2.09 4.05 -2.50
N GLN A 31 0.82 4.04 -2.10
CA GLN A 31 0.42 4.43 -0.75
C GLN A 31 1.01 3.51 0.32
N THR A 32 1.10 2.21 0.04
CA THR A 32 1.70 1.24 0.96
C THR A 32 3.20 1.50 1.15
N GLU A 33 3.94 1.68 0.06
CA GLU A 33 5.38 2.00 0.12
C GLU A 33 5.64 3.31 0.87
N ALA A 34 4.90 4.37 0.53
CA ALA A 34 5.02 5.65 1.23
C ALA A 34 4.70 5.54 2.73
N CYS A 35 3.76 4.67 3.11
CA CYS A 35 3.45 4.42 4.50
C CYS A 35 4.61 3.74 5.24
N ILE A 36 5.16 2.68 4.66
CA ILE A 36 6.32 1.96 5.22
C ILE A 36 7.49 2.92 5.42
N VAL A 37 7.86 3.69 4.39
CA VAL A 37 8.98 4.65 4.46
C VAL A 37 8.76 5.69 5.56
N ARG A 38 7.54 6.23 5.70
CA ARG A 38 7.24 7.23 6.75
C ARG A 38 7.41 6.66 8.15
N ILE A 39 6.92 5.44 8.39
CA ILE A 39 7.03 4.75 9.69
C ILE A 39 8.51 4.48 10.00
N MET A 40 9.23 3.88 9.05
CA MET A 40 10.62 3.51 9.24
C MET A 40 11.54 4.72 9.37
N LYS A 41 11.26 5.81 8.65
CA LYS A 41 12.01 7.07 8.77
C LYS A 41 11.94 7.67 10.16
N ASP A 42 10.78 7.59 10.81
CA ASP A 42 10.54 8.09 12.17
C ASP A 42 11.15 7.16 13.23
N ARG A 43 10.93 5.85 13.09
CA ARG A 43 11.32 4.85 14.10
C ARG A 43 12.77 4.40 14.00
N LYS A 44 13.38 4.51 12.83
CA LYS A 44 14.74 4.04 12.45
C LYS A 44 14.95 2.53 12.50
N HIS A 45 14.34 1.85 13.44
CA HIS A 45 14.37 0.39 13.62
C HIS A 45 12.98 -0.12 14.02
N MET A 46 12.54 -1.25 13.47
CA MET A 46 11.26 -1.85 13.82
C MET A 46 11.22 -3.36 13.52
N SER A 47 10.55 -4.14 14.37
CA SER A 47 10.30 -5.55 14.10
C SER A 47 9.36 -5.74 12.92
N HIS A 48 9.45 -6.88 12.24
CA HIS A 48 8.61 -7.22 11.11
C HIS A 48 7.12 -7.16 11.48
N ASN A 49 6.75 -7.81 12.58
CA ASN A 49 5.35 -7.88 13.01
C ASN A 49 4.80 -6.49 13.35
N ASP A 50 5.58 -5.66 14.03
CA ASP A 50 5.17 -4.30 14.37
C ASP A 50 4.99 -3.44 13.13
N LEU A 51 5.91 -3.56 12.15
CA LEU A 51 5.80 -2.82 10.89
C LEU A 51 4.55 -3.22 10.10
N ILE A 52 4.27 -4.53 9.97
CA ILE A 52 3.06 -5.01 9.28
C ILE A 52 1.80 -4.48 9.97
N ASN A 53 1.74 -4.57 11.30
CA ASN A 53 0.58 -4.11 12.08
C ASN A 53 0.39 -2.59 11.98
N GLU A 54 1.47 -1.82 12.08
CA GLU A 54 1.46 -0.36 11.97
C GLU A 54 0.98 0.10 10.60
N VAL A 55 1.53 -0.47 9.52
CA VAL A 55 1.13 -0.15 8.14
C VAL A 55 -0.35 -0.49 7.92
N THR A 56 -0.79 -1.65 8.39
CA THR A 56 -2.19 -2.08 8.28
C THR A 56 -3.11 -1.11 8.99
N ARG A 57 -2.75 -0.71 10.22
CA ARG A 57 -3.54 0.24 11.01
C ARG A 57 -3.63 1.62 10.35
N GLN A 58 -2.52 2.16 9.85
CA GLN A 58 -2.51 3.48 9.22
C GLN A 58 -3.28 3.51 7.90
N LEU A 59 -3.24 2.43 7.11
CA LEU A 59 -3.93 2.35 5.82
C LEU A 59 -5.40 1.95 5.91
N ALA A 60 -5.84 1.33 7.03
CA ALA A 60 -7.21 0.84 7.24
C ALA A 60 -8.31 1.88 6.99
N THR A 61 -7.99 3.18 7.14
CA THR A 61 -8.91 4.30 6.86
C THR A 61 -9.19 4.51 5.37
N ARG A 62 -8.31 4.00 4.48
CA ARG A 62 -8.39 4.14 3.03
C ARG A 62 -8.71 2.82 2.34
N PHE A 63 -8.06 1.74 2.77
CA PHE A 63 -8.26 0.39 2.26
C PHE A 63 -7.73 -0.66 3.24
N GLN A 64 -8.07 -1.92 3.04
CA GLN A 64 -7.55 -3.04 3.82
C GLN A 64 -6.36 -3.68 3.07
N PRO A 65 -5.10 -3.32 3.40
CA PRO A 65 -3.93 -3.94 2.75
C PRO A 65 -3.81 -5.41 3.15
N ASN A 66 -3.53 -6.28 2.18
CA ASN A 66 -3.16 -7.66 2.48
C ASN A 66 -1.73 -7.69 3.06
N PRO A 67 -1.49 -8.36 4.20
CA PRO A 67 -0.15 -8.50 4.77
C PRO A 67 0.91 -9.02 3.78
N LEU A 68 0.52 -9.91 2.86
CA LEU A 68 1.42 -10.41 1.81
C LEU A 68 1.89 -9.30 0.86
N ASN A 69 1.02 -8.34 0.55
CA ASN A 69 1.39 -7.20 -0.30
C ASN A 69 2.35 -6.26 0.45
N ILE A 70 2.13 -6.03 1.74
CA ILE A 70 3.06 -5.23 2.57
C ILE A 70 4.45 -5.88 2.58
N LYS A 71 4.52 -7.21 2.79
CA LYS A 71 5.78 -7.97 2.72
C LYS A 71 6.51 -7.76 1.39
N LYS A 72 5.81 -7.93 0.26
CA LYS A 72 6.37 -7.69 -1.08
C LYS A 72 6.90 -6.26 -1.26
N ARG A 73 6.26 -5.27 -0.63
CA ARG A 73 6.71 -3.87 -0.67
C ARG A 73 7.95 -3.63 0.18
N VAL A 74 8.06 -4.28 1.35
CA VAL A 74 9.26 -4.22 2.17
C VAL A 74 10.47 -4.79 1.42
N GLU A 75 10.34 -5.94 0.76
CA GLU A 75 11.43 -6.51 -0.06
C GLU A 75 11.88 -5.52 -1.16
N GLY A 76 10.93 -4.92 -1.90
CA GLY A 76 11.28 -3.93 -2.91
C GLY A 76 11.86 -2.62 -2.35
N LEU A 77 11.63 -2.31 -1.07
CA LEU A 77 12.30 -1.18 -0.40
C LEU A 77 13.71 -1.55 0.07
N ILE A 78 13.97 -2.83 0.36
CA ILE A 78 15.32 -3.34 0.64
C ILE A 78 16.15 -3.32 -0.64
N GLU A 79 15.61 -3.81 -1.76
CA GLU A 79 16.27 -3.80 -3.07
C GLU A 79 16.66 -2.39 -3.54
N ARG A 80 15.88 -1.37 -3.14
CA ARG A 80 16.13 0.05 -3.44
C ARG A 80 16.92 0.76 -2.35
N GLU A 81 17.48 0.03 -1.39
CA GLU A 81 18.34 0.56 -0.32
C GLU A 81 17.65 1.62 0.59
N TYR A 82 16.32 1.59 0.70
CA TYR A 82 15.58 2.39 1.70
C TYR A 82 15.60 1.72 3.07
N LEU A 83 15.64 0.38 3.08
CA LEU A 83 15.65 -0.45 4.28
C LEU A 83 16.74 -1.51 4.18
N GLU A 84 17.18 -2.02 5.31
CA GLU A 84 17.96 -3.24 5.42
C GLU A 84 17.35 -4.16 6.48
N ARG A 85 17.75 -5.44 6.45
CA ARG A 85 17.39 -6.37 7.52
C ARG A 85 18.30 -6.13 8.71
N GLY A 86 17.73 -6.06 9.91
CA GLY A 86 18.51 -6.00 11.13
C GLY A 86 19.14 -7.36 11.50
N ASP A 87 19.96 -7.35 12.54
CA ASP A 87 20.75 -8.50 12.98
C ASP A 87 19.91 -9.72 13.37
N ASP A 88 18.73 -9.49 13.94
CA ASP A 88 17.79 -10.52 14.38
C ASP A 88 16.98 -11.15 13.22
N ARG A 89 17.29 -10.80 11.95
CA ARG A 89 16.61 -11.20 10.69
C ARG A 89 15.10 -10.88 10.61
N ASN A 90 14.48 -10.52 11.73
CA ASN A 90 13.06 -10.25 11.92
C ASN A 90 12.80 -8.77 12.23
N SER A 91 13.78 -7.90 12.03
CA SER A 91 13.64 -6.45 12.09
C SER A 91 14.19 -5.79 10.83
N TYR A 92 13.88 -4.51 10.70
CA TYR A 92 14.35 -3.66 9.62
C TYR A 92 14.99 -2.40 10.18
N ASN A 93 16.02 -1.91 9.51
CA ASN A 93 16.59 -0.58 9.75
C ASN A 93 16.31 0.34 8.56
N TYR A 94 16.18 1.64 8.81
CA TYR A 94 16.04 2.65 7.77
C TYR A 94 17.39 3.22 7.35
N LEU A 95 17.63 3.30 6.04
CA LEU A 95 18.94 3.68 5.47
C LEU A 95 18.99 5.09 4.84
N ALA A 96 17.84 5.65 4.45
CA ALA A 96 17.76 6.89 3.65
C ALA A 96 17.56 8.19 4.47
#